data_AF-A0A136JTM4-F1
#
_entry.id   AF-A0A136JTM4-F1
#
_cell.length_a   1.000
_cell.length_b   1.000
_cell.length_c   1.000
_cell.angle_alpha   90.00
_cell.angle_beta   90.00
_cell.angle_gamma   90.00
#
_symmetry.space_group_name_H-M   'P 1'
#
loop_
_entity.id
_entity.type
_entity.pdbx_description
1 polymer ?
#
loop_
_entity_poly.entity_id
_entity_poly.type
_entity_poly.pdbx_seq_one_letter_code
_entity_poly.pdbx_strand_id
1 'polypeptide(L)'
;MFQCTADTRPEDLLVTPVLAESGSITYHASPLVTAVLTGSICVLDEGNRMNEKSWASLASLLDHRRCVESIVAGILIQAHENFRCCVTMNEDASTYEVPDYILSRLQPTLGMGFPTRDDELAILRYHLPFAPAEMLALTVEFLQEAHQLSLDYSVRDGIHLLQYALKRRAQDPAHPLAADAAWQEA
;
A
#
# COMPACT_ATOMS: atom_id res chain seq x y z
N MET A 1 -1.23 9.70 1.36
CA MET A 1 -0.76 8.53 0.60
C MET A 1 -0.81 8.89 -0.88
N PHE A 2 0.16 8.45 -1.66
CA PHE A 2 0.24 8.64 -3.11
C PHE A 2 0.49 7.27 -3.75
N GLN A 3 -0.33 6.88 -4.73
CA GLN A 3 -0.15 5.63 -5.46
C GLN A 3 0.86 5.82 -6.60
N CYS A 4 1.94 5.06 -6.55
CA CYS A 4 2.96 5.08 -7.57
C CYS A 4 2.62 4.12 -8.73
N THR A 5 2.88 4.58 -9.95
CA THR A 5 2.64 3.82 -11.18
C THR A 5 3.78 4.05 -12.16
N ALA A 6 3.87 3.21 -13.21
CA ALA A 6 4.87 3.38 -14.27
C ALA A 6 4.77 4.73 -14.99
N ASP A 7 3.54 5.27 -15.08
CA ASP A 7 3.25 6.55 -15.72
C ASP A 7 3.45 7.76 -14.80
N THR A 8 3.71 7.54 -13.50
CA THR A 8 3.93 8.64 -12.54
C THR A 8 5.10 9.49 -13.01
N ARG A 9 4.88 10.79 -13.15
CA ARG A 9 5.88 11.78 -13.55
C ARG A 9 6.29 12.67 -12.37
N PRO A 10 7.43 13.37 -12.46
CA PRO A 10 7.84 14.33 -11.44
C PRO A 10 6.76 15.38 -11.11
N GLU A 11 6.04 15.89 -12.10
CA GLU A 11 4.97 16.88 -11.89
C GLU A 11 3.76 16.33 -11.13
N ASP A 12 3.50 15.02 -11.21
CA ASP A 12 2.43 14.36 -10.45
C ASP A 12 2.83 14.22 -8.96
N LEU A 13 4.11 13.94 -8.72
CA LEU A 13 4.69 13.83 -7.38
C LEU A 13 4.87 15.20 -6.71
N LEU A 14 5.00 16.26 -7.49
CA LEU A 14 5.34 17.59 -6.98
C LEU A 14 4.18 18.57 -7.09
N VAL A 15 4.16 19.36 -8.16
CA VAL A 15 3.17 20.41 -8.37
C VAL A 15 2.64 20.29 -9.79
N THR A 16 1.33 20.10 -9.90
CA THR A 16 0.65 19.93 -11.19
C THR A 16 -0.02 21.24 -11.60
N PRO A 17 0.27 21.80 -12.79
CA PRO A 17 -0.47 22.93 -13.32
C PRO A 17 -1.83 22.48 -13.84
N VAL A 18 -2.89 23.18 -13.46
CA VAL A 18 -4.27 22.90 -13.85
C VAL A 18 -4.89 24.16 -14.43
N LEU A 19 -5.60 24.02 -15.56
CA LEU A 19 -6.36 25.11 -16.14
C LEU A 19 -7.62 25.34 -15.29
N ALA A 20 -7.71 26.49 -14.65
CA ALA A 20 -8.86 26.90 -13.87
C ALA A 20 -9.91 27.61 -14.74
N GLU A 21 -11.04 27.92 -14.12
CA GLU A 21 -12.08 28.75 -14.72
C GLU A 21 -11.49 30.09 -15.20
N SER A 22 -12.07 30.66 -16.24
CA SER A 22 -11.61 31.89 -16.93
C SER A 22 -10.23 31.83 -17.61
N GLY A 23 -9.65 30.64 -17.82
CA GLY A 23 -8.41 30.48 -18.58
C GLY A 23 -7.13 30.83 -17.80
N SER A 24 -7.23 30.85 -16.46
CA SER A 24 -6.06 31.04 -15.58
C SER A 24 -5.39 29.70 -15.27
N ILE A 25 -4.08 29.71 -14.99
CA ILE A 25 -3.34 28.52 -14.55
C ILE A 25 -3.27 28.53 -13.03
N THR A 26 -3.67 27.42 -12.42
CA THR A 26 -3.55 27.16 -10.98
C THR A 26 -2.54 26.05 -10.74
N TYR A 27 -1.84 26.08 -9.62
CA TYR A 27 -0.81 25.10 -9.27
C TYR A 27 -1.27 24.30 -8.08
N HIS A 28 -1.45 22.99 -8.26
CA HIS A 28 -1.93 22.10 -7.22
C HIS A 28 -0.76 21.33 -6.62
N ALA A 29 -0.60 21.43 -5.31
CA ALA A 29 0.35 20.62 -4.57
C ALA A 29 -0.12 19.16 -4.53
N SER A 30 0.78 18.22 -4.80
CA SER A 30 0.51 16.79 -4.62
C SER A 30 0.33 16.44 -3.13
N PRO A 31 -0.16 15.22 -2.82
CA PRO A 31 -0.12 14.68 -1.46
C PRO A 31 1.28 14.67 -0.84
N LEU A 32 2.33 14.46 -1.65
CA LEU A 32 3.72 14.51 -1.18
C LEU A 32 4.11 15.93 -0.81
N VAL A 33 3.89 16.92 -1.68
CA VAL A 33 4.23 18.33 -1.38
C VAL A 33 3.43 18.86 -0.20
N THR A 34 2.16 18.46 -0.07
CA THR A 34 1.35 18.80 1.09
C THR A 34 1.99 18.28 2.39
N ALA A 35 2.47 17.03 2.40
CA ALA A 35 3.16 16.47 3.56
C ALA A 35 4.51 17.17 3.82
N VAL A 36 5.27 17.48 2.77
CA VAL A 36 6.54 18.22 2.83
C VAL A 36 6.35 19.57 3.50
N LEU A 37 5.28 20.30 3.15
CA LEU A 37 4.96 21.63 3.70
C LEU A 37 4.44 21.55 5.15
N THR A 38 3.59 20.57 5.45
CA THR A 38 2.89 20.49 6.74
C THR A 38 3.64 19.69 7.81
N GLY A 39 4.74 19.02 7.45
CA GLY A 39 5.47 18.15 8.37
C GLY A 39 4.77 16.83 8.66
N SER A 40 3.91 16.38 7.75
CA SER A 40 3.20 15.10 7.85
C SER A 40 4.04 13.94 7.30
N ILE A 41 3.54 12.72 7.49
CA ILE A 41 4.10 11.52 6.86
C ILE A 41 3.47 11.35 5.47
N CYS A 42 4.30 11.21 4.44
CA CYS A 42 3.84 10.74 3.13
C CYS A 42 4.16 9.26 2.96
N VAL A 43 3.18 8.49 2.49
CA VAL A 43 3.37 7.10 2.05
C VAL A 43 3.31 7.09 0.53
N LEU A 44 4.41 6.70 -0.11
CA LEU A 44 4.52 6.40 -1.54
C LEU A 44 4.25 4.90 -1.70
N ASP A 45 3.03 4.58 -2.12
CA ASP A 45 2.57 3.20 -2.21
C ASP A 45 2.96 2.59 -3.56
N GLU A 46 3.58 1.41 -3.55
CA GLU A 46 4.18 0.72 -4.70
C GLU A 46 5.28 1.54 -5.38
N GLY A 47 6.16 2.18 -4.59
CA GLY A 47 7.17 3.12 -5.09
C GLY A 47 8.13 2.53 -6.13
N ASN A 48 8.36 1.22 -6.10
CA ASN A 48 9.16 0.52 -7.09
C ASN A 48 8.44 0.34 -8.45
N ARG A 49 7.22 0.85 -8.62
CA ARG A 49 6.57 0.99 -9.94
C ARG A 49 6.94 2.27 -10.66
N MET A 50 7.56 3.25 -10.00
CA MET A 50 7.97 4.49 -10.67
C MET A 50 9.24 4.33 -11.50
N ASN A 51 9.32 5.06 -12.60
CA ASN A 51 10.54 5.16 -13.38
C ASN A 51 11.65 5.95 -12.65
N GLU A 52 12.89 5.79 -13.12
CA GLU A 52 14.07 6.46 -12.55
C GLU A 52 13.96 7.99 -12.52
N LYS A 53 13.33 8.61 -13.52
CA LYS A 53 13.19 10.08 -13.57
C LYS A 53 12.33 10.61 -12.42
N SER A 54 11.25 9.91 -12.11
CA SER A 54 10.37 10.24 -10.98
C SER A 54 11.11 10.09 -9.65
N TRP A 55 11.92 9.04 -9.49
CA TRP A 55 12.81 8.88 -8.34
C TRP A 55 13.88 9.96 -8.23
N ALA A 56 14.50 10.33 -9.35
CA ALA A 56 15.53 11.37 -9.39
C ALA A 56 14.98 12.73 -8.91
N SER A 57 13.70 13.03 -9.17
CA SER A 57 13.04 14.24 -8.67
C SER A 57 12.94 14.31 -7.15
N LEU A 58 12.98 13.16 -6.46
CA LEU A 58 12.89 13.04 -5.01
C LEU A 58 14.26 12.91 -4.32
N ALA A 59 15.36 12.82 -5.09
CA ALA A 59 16.68 12.58 -4.51
C ALA A 59 17.06 13.63 -3.45
N SER A 60 16.89 14.91 -3.76
CA SER A 60 17.17 16.03 -2.84
C SER A 60 16.25 16.06 -1.61
N LEU A 61 15.05 15.49 -1.71
CA LEU A 61 14.11 15.42 -0.59
C LEU A 61 14.55 14.37 0.42
N LEU A 62 15.09 13.26 -0.08
CA LEU A 62 15.49 12.09 0.71
C LEU A 62 16.93 12.17 1.23
N ASP A 63 17.72 13.17 0.82
CA ASP A 63 19.05 13.42 1.39
C ASP A 63 19.08 14.58 2.39
N HIS A 64 20.29 14.96 2.82
CA HIS A 64 20.53 16.00 3.81
C HIS A 64 19.97 17.37 3.42
N ARG A 65 19.74 17.65 2.13
CA ARG A 65 19.19 18.94 1.68
C ARG A 65 17.72 19.09 2.06
N ARG A 66 16.98 17.98 2.14
CA ARG A 66 15.55 17.94 2.52
C ARG A 66 14.71 18.96 1.76
N CYS A 67 14.85 19.02 0.44
CA CYS A 67 14.09 19.95 -0.40
C CYS A 67 13.66 19.31 -1.72
N VAL A 68 12.60 19.86 -2.32
CA VAL A 68 12.10 19.46 -3.65
C VAL A 68 12.14 20.68 -4.55
N GLU A 69 12.41 20.48 -5.84
CA GLU A 69 12.34 21.53 -6.84
C GLU A 69 11.23 21.19 -7.84
N SER A 70 10.20 22.03 -7.92
CA SER A 70 9.22 21.93 -8.99
C SER A 70 9.67 22.80 -10.16
N ILE A 71 10.21 22.17 -11.20
CA ILE A 71 10.64 22.86 -12.43
C ILE A 71 9.43 23.54 -13.09
N VAL A 72 8.26 22.89 -13.07
CA VAL A 72 7.03 23.39 -13.70
C VAL A 72 6.51 24.66 -13.02
N ALA A 73 6.61 24.74 -11.69
CA ALA A 73 6.23 25.92 -10.93
C ALA A 73 7.39 26.91 -10.72
N GLY A 74 8.63 26.53 -11.03
CA GLY A 74 9.82 27.33 -10.82
C GLY A 74 10.13 27.62 -9.35
N ILE A 75 9.78 26.70 -8.44
CA ILE A 75 9.93 26.89 -6.99
C ILE A 75 10.77 25.79 -6.34
N LEU A 76 11.54 26.20 -5.33
CA LEU A 76 12.22 25.31 -4.39
C LEU A 76 11.40 25.27 -3.09
N ILE A 77 11.08 24.06 -2.63
CA ILE A 77 10.30 23.84 -1.41
C ILE A 77 11.19 23.13 -0.38
N GLN A 78 11.46 23.81 0.73
CA GLN A 78 12.16 23.21 1.87
C GLN A 78 11.19 22.33 2.66
N ALA A 79 11.59 21.10 2.96
CA ALA A 79 10.77 20.20 3.76
C ALA A 79 10.74 20.65 5.22
N HIS A 80 9.54 20.62 5.79
CA HIS A 80 9.32 20.79 7.21
C HIS A 80 10.14 19.78 8.03
N GLU A 81 10.66 20.17 9.20
CA GLU A 81 11.54 19.34 10.04
C GLU A 81 10.92 17.98 10.41
N ASN A 82 9.62 17.96 10.63
CA ASN A 82 8.83 16.77 10.98
C ASN A 82 8.40 15.90 9.79
N PHE A 83 8.61 16.34 8.54
CA PHE A 83 8.27 15.53 7.38
C PHE A 83 8.97 14.17 7.43
N ARG A 84 8.23 13.11 7.07
CA ARG A 84 8.75 11.74 6.89
C ARG A 84 8.19 11.14 5.61
N CYS A 85 8.96 10.27 4.98
CA CYS A 85 8.55 9.51 3.82
C CYS A 85 8.62 8.02 4.15
N CYS A 86 7.59 7.27 3.79
CA CYS A 86 7.55 5.82 3.82
C CYS A 86 7.24 5.32 2.41
N VAL A 87 7.90 4.25 1.99
CA VAL A 87 7.75 3.69 0.64
C VAL A 87 7.42 2.22 0.79
N THR A 88 6.34 1.77 0.17
CA THR A 88 6.05 0.33 0.04
C THR A 88 6.59 -0.16 -1.30
N MET A 89 7.01 -1.42 -1.36
CA MET A 89 7.57 -2.04 -2.55
C MET A 89 6.98 -3.44 -2.68
N ASN A 90 6.55 -3.79 -3.90
CA ASN A 90 6.05 -5.14 -4.19
C ASN A 90 7.17 -5.98 -4.84
N GLU A 91 7.13 -7.29 -4.70
CA GLU A 91 8.10 -8.19 -5.34
C GLU A 91 7.59 -8.81 -6.66
N ASP A 92 6.58 -8.19 -7.27
CA ASP A 92 5.94 -8.72 -8.49
C ASP A 92 6.70 -8.36 -9.79
N ALA A 93 6.41 -9.11 -10.86
CA ALA A 93 7.07 -9.01 -12.16
C ALA A 93 6.86 -7.66 -12.89
N SER A 94 6.00 -6.78 -12.38
CA SER A 94 5.65 -5.50 -12.99
C SER A 94 6.31 -4.30 -12.29
N THR A 95 7.41 -4.54 -11.58
CA THR A 95 8.16 -3.54 -10.83
C THR A 95 9.50 -3.20 -11.50
N TYR A 96 9.99 -1.99 -11.26
CA TYR A 96 11.33 -1.54 -11.61
C TYR A 96 12.27 -1.72 -10.42
N GLU A 97 13.56 -1.91 -10.69
CA GLU A 97 14.58 -1.78 -9.66
C GLU A 97 14.69 -0.31 -9.22
N VAL A 98 14.51 -0.07 -7.92
CA VAL A 98 14.73 1.27 -7.35
C VAL A 98 16.24 1.56 -7.38
N PRO A 99 16.69 2.72 -7.90
CA PRO A 99 18.11 3.02 -7.98
C PRO A 99 18.82 2.97 -6.62
N ASP A 100 20.04 2.41 -6.56
CA ASP A 100 20.81 2.24 -5.31
C ASP A 100 20.99 3.52 -4.51
N TYR A 101 21.19 4.65 -5.20
CA TYR A 101 21.34 5.95 -4.55
C TYR A 101 20.07 6.44 -3.85
N ILE A 102 18.89 5.92 -4.25
CA ILE A 102 17.61 6.13 -3.56
C ILE A 102 17.45 5.10 -2.45
N LEU A 103 17.69 3.81 -2.72
CA LEU A 103 17.55 2.74 -1.73
C LEU A 103 18.38 2.99 -0.47
N SER A 104 19.60 3.50 -0.64
CA SER A 104 20.47 3.91 0.47
C SER A 104 19.88 5.02 1.36
N ARG A 105 18.92 5.80 0.84
CA ARG A 105 18.23 6.91 1.55
C ARG A 105 16.87 6.51 2.11
N LEU A 106 16.33 5.37 1.70
CA LEU A 106 15.06 4.82 2.18
C LEU A 106 15.23 3.89 3.40
N GLN A 107 16.44 3.83 3.98
CA GLN A 107 16.72 3.00 5.15
C GLN A 107 16.01 3.52 6.41
N PRO A 108 15.54 2.62 7.31
CA PRO A 108 15.68 1.16 7.24
C PRO A 108 14.65 0.50 6.31
N THR A 109 15.08 -0.55 5.61
CA THR A 109 14.16 -1.44 4.88
C THR A 109 13.58 -2.49 5.82
N LEU A 110 12.26 -2.65 5.83
CA LEU A 110 11.56 -3.67 6.59
C LEU A 110 11.04 -4.73 5.63
N GLY A 111 11.61 -5.94 5.68
CA GLY A 111 11.09 -7.08 4.92
C GLY A 111 9.78 -7.56 5.53
N MET A 112 8.73 -7.68 4.71
CA MET A 112 7.46 -8.28 5.11
C MET A 112 7.36 -9.69 4.53
N GLY A 113 7.51 -10.70 5.38
CA GLY A 113 7.26 -12.09 5.01
C GLY A 113 5.82 -12.52 5.31
N PHE A 114 5.51 -13.78 5.02
CA PHE A 114 4.26 -14.39 5.45
C PHE A 114 4.22 -14.55 6.99
N PRO A 115 3.04 -14.41 7.61
CA PRO A 115 2.90 -14.54 9.05
C PRO A 115 3.12 -15.98 9.52
N THR A 116 3.47 -16.12 10.80
CA THR A 116 3.50 -17.43 11.45
C THR A 116 2.10 -18.02 11.53
N ARG A 117 2.00 -19.34 11.70
CA ARG A 117 0.71 -20.04 11.86
C ARG A 117 -0.20 -19.38 12.91
N ASP A 118 0.37 -18.98 14.05
CA ASP A 118 -0.38 -18.41 15.16
C ASP A 118 -0.84 -16.97 14.85
N ASP A 119 0.02 -16.17 14.21
CA ASP A 119 -0.32 -14.82 13.74
C ASP A 119 -1.38 -14.88 12.64
N GLU A 120 -1.26 -15.83 11.70
CA GLU A 120 -2.22 -16.04 10.62
C GLU A 120 -3.60 -16.40 11.15
N LEU A 121 -3.66 -17.34 12.11
CA LEU A 121 -4.90 -17.68 12.80
C LEU A 121 -5.49 -16.46 13.53
N ALA A 122 -4.66 -15.66 14.20
CA ALA A 122 -5.09 -14.46 14.89
C ALA A 122 -5.68 -13.41 13.92
N ILE A 123 -5.03 -13.20 12.76
CA ILE A 123 -5.51 -12.29 11.72
C ILE A 123 -6.86 -12.78 11.18
N LEU A 124 -6.98 -14.06 10.82
CA LEU A 124 -8.24 -14.61 10.32
C LEU A 124 -9.37 -14.51 11.35
N ARG A 125 -9.09 -14.79 12.62
CA ARG A 125 -10.07 -14.69 13.71
C ARG A 125 -10.49 -13.24 13.98
N TYR A 126 -9.57 -12.29 13.84
CA TYR A 126 -9.87 -10.87 13.97
C TYR A 126 -10.82 -10.39 12.86
N HIS A 127 -10.57 -10.79 11.61
CA HIS A 127 -11.39 -10.39 10.46
C HIS A 127 -12.71 -11.18 10.34
N LEU A 128 -12.75 -12.43 10.81
CA LEU A 128 -13.90 -13.32 10.71
C LEU A 128 -14.21 -13.96 12.08
N PRO A 129 -14.64 -13.18 13.08
CA PRO A 129 -14.83 -13.66 14.46
C PRO A 129 -15.94 -14.72 14.59
N PHE A 130 -16.88 -14.74 13.64
CA PHE A 130 -17.98 -15.71 13.56
C PHE A 130 -17.61 -17.00 12.82
N ALA A 131 -16.44 -17.07 12.16
CA ALA A 131 -16.07 -18.25 11.39
C ALA A 131 -15.80 -19.43 12.33
N PRO A 132 -16.41 -20.61 12.07
CA PRO A 132 -16.11 -21.84 12.81
C PRO A 132 -14.62 -22.14 12.89
N ALA A 133 -14.15 -22.52 14.08
CA ALA A 133 -12.74 -22.75 14.38
C ALA A 133 -12.07 -23.78 13.45
N GLU A 134 -12.81 -24.82 13.04
CA GLU A 134 -12.31 -25.81 12.08
C GLU A 134 -12.03 -25.20 10.70
N MET A 135 -12.88 -24.29 10.21
CA MET A 135 -12.65 -23.64 8.91
C MET A 135 -11.47 -22.67 8.98
N LEU A 136 -11.33 -21.92 10.08
CA LEU A 136 -10.15 -21.10 10.31
C LEU A 136 -8.87 -21.94 10.31
N ALA A 137 -8.85 -23.05 11.06
CA ALA A 137 -7.70 -23.95 11.12
C ALA A 137 -7.36 -24.54 9.74
N LEU A 138 -8.37 -24.99 8.99
CA LEU A 138 -8.18 -25.53 7.63
C LEU A 138 -7.59 -24.49 6.67
N THR A 139 -8.06 -23.24 6.74
CA THR A 139 -7.51 -22.16 5.90
C THR A 139 -6.08 -21.82 6.28
N VAL A 140 -5.73 -21.80 7.57
CA VAL A 140 -4.35 -21.62 8.02
C VAL A 140 -3.47 -22.75 7.51
N GLU A 141 -3.90 -24.01 7.65
CA GLU A 141 -3.13 -25.17 7.15
C GLU A 141 -2.86 -25.07 5.65
N PHE A 142 -3.87 -24.70 4.87
CA PHE A 142 -3.72 -24.45 3.44
C PHE A 142 -2.70 -23.35 3.12
N LEU A 143 -2.79 -22.21 3.80
CA LEU A 143 -1.89 -21.07 3.56
C LEU A 143 -0.44 -21.42 3.94
N GLN A 144 -0.22 -22.07 5.08
CA GLN A 144 1.10 -22.51 5.52
C GLN A 144 1.73 -23.53 4.55
N GLU A 145 0.94 -24.48 4.04
CA GLU A 145 1.41 -25.42 3.02
C GLU A 145 1.74 -24.71 1.69
N ALA A 146 0.90 -23.76 1.27
CA ALA A 146 1.16 -22.94 0.09
C ALA A 146 2.49 -22.17 0.20
N HIS A 147 2.79 -21.57 1.36
CA HIS A 147 4.06 -20.86 1.58
C HIS A 147 5.26 -21.80 1.54
N GLN A 148 5.13 -23.02 2.08
CA GLN A 148 6.19 -24.05 1.98
C GLN A 148 6.47 -24.45 0.52
N LEU A 149 5.45 -24.38 -0.33
CA LEU A 149 5.55 -24.64 -1.76
C LEU A 149 5.95 -23.39 -2.59
N SER A 150 6.28 -22.27 -1.94
CA SER A 150 6.62 -20.99 -2.59
C SER A 150 5.50 -20.48 -3.51
N LEU A 151 4.24 -20.64 -3.08
CA LEU A 151 3.07 -20.07 -3.76
C LEU A 151 2.67 -18.74 -3.10
N ASP A 152 2.29 -17.76 -3.92
CA ASP A 152 1.99 -16.38 -3.50
C ASP A 152 0.57 -16.20 -2.92
N TYR A 153 0.07 -17.17 -2.14
CA TYR A 153 -1.23 -17.04 -1.48
C TYR A 153 -1.10 -16.24 -0.18
N SER A 154 -1.78 -15.10 -0.10
CA SER A 154 -1.75 -14.22 1.06
C SER A 154 -2.84 -14.57 2.08
N VAL A 155 -2.71 -14.06 3.31
CA VAL A 155 -3.80 -14.12 4.31
C VAL A 155 -5.08 -13.47 3.79
N ARG A 156 -4.96 -12.43 2.95
CA ARG A 156 -6.10 -11.78 2.31
C ARG A 156 -6.88 -12.75 1.43
N ASP A 157 -6.19 -13.64 0.72
CA ASP A 157 -6.82 -14.69 -0.09
C ASP A 157 -7.55 -15.70 0.80
N GLY A 158 -6.95 -16.06 1.93
CA GLY A 158 -7.60 -16.89 2.96
C GLY A 158 -8.90 -16.26 3.49
N ILE A 159 -8.90 -14.95 3.78
CA ILE A 159 -10.10 -14.23 4.21
C ILE A 159 -11.18 -14.30 3.13
N HIS A 160 -10.84 -14.00 1.87
CA HIS A 160 -11.80 -14.04 0.77
C HIS A 160 -12.37 -15.45 0.53
N LEU A 161 -11.51 -16.47 0.60
CA LEU A 161 -11.90 -17.88 0.47
C LEU A 161 -12.90 -18.28 1.57
N LEU A 162 -12.60 -17.92 2.82
CA LEU A 162 -13.49 -18.18 3.95
C LEU A 162 -14.82 -17.45 3.83
N GLN A 163 -14.80 -16.16 3.49
CA GLN A 163 -16.03 -15.38 3.27
C GLN A 163 -16.89 -16.01 2.19
N TYR A 164 -16.30 -16.43 1.07
CA TYR A 164 -17.02 -17.09 -0.01
C TYR A 164 -17.62 -18.43 0.43
N ALA A 165 -16.84 -19.27 1.11
CA ALA A 165 -17.29 -20.57 1.62
C ALA A 165 -18.45 -20.41 2.62
N LEU A 166 -18.35 -19.45 3.54
CA LEU A 166 -19.37 -19.16 4.53
C LEU A 166 -20.66 -18.65 3.88
N LYS A 167 -20.56 -17.70 2.94
CA LYS A 167 -21.70 -17.22 2.15
C LYS A 167 -22.39 -18.35 1.40
N ARG A 168 -21.63 -19.27 0.79
CA ARG A 168 -22.17 -20.45 0.12
C ARG A 168 -22.90 -21.39 1.07
N ARG A 169 -22.37 -21.63 2.27
CA ARG A 169 -23.03 -22.47 3.29
C ARG A 169 -24.31 -21.83 3.83
N ALA A 170 -24.35 -20.51 3.98
CA ALA A 170 -25.55 -19.79 4.42
C ALA A 170 -26.69 -19.80 3.37
N GLN A 171 -26.39 -20.03 2.10
CA GLN A 171 -27.40 -20.18 1.03
C GLN A 171 -28.17 -21.51 1.12
N ASP A 172 -27.67 -22.49 1.87
CA ASP A 172 -28.39 -23.72 2.16
C ASP A 172 -29.33 -23.50 3.37
N PRO A 173 -30.66 -23.53 3.18
CA PRO A 173 -31.63 -23.27 4.26
C PRO A 173 -31.55 -24.29 5.41
N ALA A 174 -30.95 -25.46 5.19
CA ALA A 174 -30.79 -26.48 6.20
C ALA A 174 -29.50 -26.31 7.04
N HIS A 175 -28.64 -25.35 6.71
CA HIS A 175 -27.34 -25.21 7.34
C HIS A 175 -27.39 -24.29 8.59
N PRO A 176 -26.80 -24.69 9.74
CA PRO A 176 -26.86 -23.90 10.99
C PRO A 176 -26.34 -22.46 10.90
N LEU A 177 -25.41 -22.20 9.97
CA LEU A 177 -24.87 -20.85 9.70
C LEU A 177 -25.90 -19.88 9.07
N ALA A 178 -26.97 -20.39 8.45
CA ALA A 178 -28.03 -19.55 7.89
C ALA A 178 -28.92 -18.91 8.97
N ALA A 179 -28.87 -19.42 10.21
CA ALA A 179 -29.69 -18.96 11.33
C ALA A 179 -28.98 -17.92 12.23
N ASP A 180 -27.72 -17.58 11.95
CA ASP A 180 -26.95 -16.63 12.75
C ASP A 180 -27.27 -15.18 12.35
N ALA A 181 -27.86 -14.42 13.28
CA ALA A 181 -28.27 -13.03 13.05
C ALA A 181 -27.08 -12.08 12.80
N ALA A 182 -25.88 -12.41 13.31
CA ALA A 182 -24.68 -11.61 13.11
C ALA A 182 -24.23 -11.54 11.63
N TRP A 183 -24.72 -12.46 10.80
CA TRP A 183 -24.42 -12.53 9.37
C TRP A 183 -25.33 -11.69 8.48
N GLN A 184 -26.53 -11.31 8.93
CA GLN A 184 -27.43 -10.52 8.09
C GLN A 184 -27.00 -9.06 7.94
N GLU A 185 -26.07 -8.60 8.79
CA GLU A 185 -25.65 -7.19 8.89
C GLU A 185 -24.21 -6.92 8.41
N ALA A 186 -23.46 -7.93 7.96
CA ALA A 186 -22.04 -7.85 7.54
C ALA A 186 -21.83 -8.13 6.04
#